data_AF-A0A3E2H5Q8-F1
#
_entry.id   AF-A0A3E2H5Q8-F1
#
_cell.length_a   1.000
_cell.length_b   1.000
_cell.length_c   1.000
_cell.angle_alpha   90.00
_cell.angle_beta   90.00
_cell.angle_gamma   90.00
#
_symmetry.space_group_name_H-M   'P 1'
#
loop_
_entity.id
_entity.type
_entity.pdbx_description
1 polymer ?
#
loop_
_entity_poly.entity_id
_entity_poly.type
_entity_poly.pdbx_seq_one_letter_code
_entity_poly.pdbx_strand_id
1 'polypeptide(L)'
;MAPLIRNMSWHDAKWSKFKRSYMWNKVYYLRRTKFTVYQLATTIVNVTQGLGIAVLKGFPDAHIDTSDIVGSFAFNIFSCLFIALLFGAAVFFDLFWPERKEARCIQWTWKLSAAASSVFQLGAALATTIVVVTHSPRISGVSVEQENAIRENWKGTPLVYQQENLALAAVAFCWVEWLFTFWRPSCAAAILSVHDMLPIAVYGDNDDDDIYLHPASSR
;
A
#
# COMPACT_ATOMS: atom_id res chain seq x y z
N MET A 1 30.69 -9.22 -12.16
CA MET A 1 29.44 -9.12 -11.39
C MET A 1 28.36 -8.56 -12.31
N ALA A 2 27.26 -9.27 -12.54
CA ALA A 2 26.19 -8.74 -13.39
C ALA A 2 25.52 -7.54 -12.69
N PRO A 3 25.22 -6.43 -13.40
CA PRO A 3 24.59 -5.26 -12.78
C PRO A 3 23.21 -5.61 -12.23
N LEU A 4 22.93 -5.19 -10.99
CA LEU A 4 21.68 -5.48 -10.26
C LEU A 4 20.43 -4.93 -10.95
N ILE A 5 20.56 -3.80 -11.64
CA ILE A 5 19.50 -3.16 -12.42
C ILE A 5 20.10 -2.62 -13.73
N ARG A 6 19.47 -2.90 -14.87
CA ARG A 6 19.88 -2.39 -16.20
C ARG A 6 18.84 -1.40 -16.74
N ASN A 7 19.27 -0.52 -17.66
CA ASN A 7 18.44 0.47 -18.36
C ASN A 7 17.87 1.59 -17.46
N MET A 8 18.63 2.01 -16.45
CA MET A 8 18.31 3.19 -15.62
C MET A 8 19.21 4.38 -15.95
N SER A 9 18.85 5.16 -16.98
CA SER A 9 19.52 6.45 -17.23
C SER A 9 18.91 7.56 -16.37
N TRP A 10 19.75 8.34 -15.69
CA TRP A 10 19.31 9.51 -14.90
C TRP A 10 18.58 10.56 -15.74
N HIS A 11 18.90 10.67 -17.04
CA HIS A 11 18.21 11.59 -17.95
C HIS A 11 16.73 11.25 -18.15
N ASP A 12 16.30 10.03 -17.85
CA ASP A 12 14.91 9.58 -18.04
C ASP A 12 14.01 9.88 -16.84
N ALA A 13 14.59 10.25 -15.69
CA ALA A 13 13.89 10.67 -14.48
C ALA A 13 13.41 12.12 -14.61
N LYS A 14 12.37 12.34 -15.42
CA LYS A 14 11.78 13.67 -15.62
C LYS A 14 10.42 13.77 -14.94
N TRP A 15 10.21 14.83 -14.17
CA TRP A 15 8.91 15.17 -13.58
C TRP A 15 7.79 15.32 -14.64
N SER A 16 8.14 15.65 -15.88
CA SER A 16 7.20 15.70 -17.01
C SER A 16 6.53 14.35 -17.32
N LYS A 17 7.12 13.21 -16.88
CA LYS A 17 6.51 11.88 -17.03
C LYS A 17 5.31 11.63 -16.11
N PHE A 18 5.08 12.50 -15.11
CA PHE A 18 3.84 12.50 -14.31
C PHE A 18 2.63 13.08 -15.04
N LYS A 19 2.81 13.70 -16.22
CA LYS A 19 1.68 14.21 -17.00
C LYS A 19 0.73 13.06 -17.38
N ARG A 20 -0.57 13.34 -17.33
CA ARG A 20 -1.65 12.40 -17.69
C ARG A 20 -1.42 11.71 -19.04
N SER A 21 -0.84 12.39 -20.02
CA SER A 21 -0.51 11.83 -21.34
C SER A 21 0.49 10.68 -21.29
N TYR A 22 1.47 10.72 -20.38
CA TYR A 22 2.47 9.68 -20.19
C TYR A 22 2.02 8.56 -19.25
N MET A 23 1.15 8.88 -18.27
CA MET A 23 0.55 7.85 -17.43
C MET A 23 -0.46 7.04 -18.24
N TRP A 24 -1.38 7.72 -18.95
CA TRP A 24 -2.46 7.08 -19.70
C TRP A 24 -2.09 6.83 -21.17
N ASN A 25 -0.83 6.50 -21.48
CA ASN A 25 -0.50 6.03 -22.83
C ASN A 25 -1.00 4.58 -23.03
N LYS A 26 -1.44 4.21 -24.24
CA LYS A 26 -1.90 2.85 -24.57
C LYS A 26 -0.75 1.85 -24.79
N VAL A 27 0.47 2.35 -25.04
CA VAL A 27 1.67 1.54 -25.30
C VAL A 27 2.01 0.61 -24.12
N TYR A 28 1.67 1.01 -22.89
CA TYR A 28 1.94 0.22 -21.68
C TYR A 28 0.66 0.07 -20.84
N TYR A 29 -0.24 -0.82 -21.25
CA TYR A 29 -1.54 -1.03 -20.59
C TYR A 29 -1.43 -1.38 -19.11
N LEU A 30 -0.40 -2.15 -18.73
CA LEU A 30 -0.10 -2.55 -17.35
C LEU A 30 0.15 -1.35 -16.41
N ARG A 31 0.58 -0.19 -16.93
CA ARG A 31 0.82 1.02 -16.12
C ARG A 31 -0.48 1.63 -15.58
N ARG A 32 -1.56 1.62 -16.37
CA ARG A 32 -2.86 2.18 -15.94
C ARG A 32 -3.46 1.35 -14.81
N THR A 33 -3.50 0.04 -14.98
CA THR A 33 -4.05 -0.88 -13.96
C THR A 33 -3.23 -0.81 -12.67
N LYS A 34 -1.89 -0.85 -12.76
CA LYS A 34 -1.01 -0.72 -11.59
C LYS A 34 -1.22 0.60 -10.85
N PHE A 35 -1.34 1.72 -11.56
CA PHE A 35 -1.55 3.03 -10.95
C PHE A 35 -2.95 3.19 -10.35
N THR A 36 -4.01 2.74 -11.03
CA THR A 36 -5.37 2.78 -10.49
C THR A 36 -5.46 1.92 -9.24
N VAL A 37 -4.93 0.71 -9.29
CA VAL A 37 -4.87 -0.18 -8.12
C VAL A 37 -4.07 0.50 -7.01
N TYR A 38 -2.91 1.09 -7.31
CA TYR A 38 -2.09 1.89 -6.37
C TYR A 38 -2.93 2.94 -5.65
N GLN A 39 -3.54 3.85 -6.41
CA GLN A 39 -4.30 4.98 -5.88
C GLN A 39 -5.52 4.56 -5.07
N LEU A 40 -6.24 3.52 -5.51
CA LEU A 40 -7.37 2.98 -4.76
C LEU A 40 -6.93 2.48 -3.38
N ALA A 41 -5.86 1.68 -3.29
CA ALA A 41 -5.43 1.21 -1.98
C ALA A 41 -4.87 2.34 -1.10
N THR A 42 -4.13 3.29 -1.68
CA THR A 42 -3.59 4.43 -0.90
C THR A 42 -4.70 5.34 -0.39
N THR A 43 -5.77 5.53 -1.16
CA THR A 43 -6.90 6.37 -0.75
C THR A 43 -7.71 5.71 0.37
N ILE A 44 -7.98 4.40 0.26
CA ILE A 44 -8.69 3.65 1.30
C ILE A 44 -7.90 3.72 2.62
N VAL A 45 -6.57 3.50 2.56
CA VAL A 45 -5.66 3.67 3.71
C VAL A 45 -5.82 5.03 4.39
N ASN A 46 -5.82 6.11 3.62
CA ASN A 46 -5.97 7.45 4.20
C ASN A 46 -7.34 7.66 4.85
N VAL A 47 -8.40 7.06 4.31
CA VAL A 47 -9.75 7.11 4.91
C VAL A 47 -9.77 6.40 6.25
N THR A 48 -9.21 5.19 6.33
CA THR A 48 -9.15 4.40 7.58
C THR A 48 -8.35 5.11 8.65
N GLN A 49 -7.21 5.72 8.29
CA GLN A 49 -6.42 6.53 9.21
C GLN A 49 -7.20 7.75 9.72
N GLY A 50 -7.92 8.43 8.82
CA GLY A 50 -8.79 9.55 9.18
C GLY A 50 -9.90 9.14 10.15
N LEU A 51 -10.53 7.99 9.93
CA LEU A 51 -11.55 7.44 10.81
C LEU A 51 -10.98 7.06 12.18
N GLY A 52 -9.84 6.38 12.22
CA GLY A 52 -9.18 6.01 13.48
C GLY A 52 -8.83 7.23 14.35
N ILE A 53 -8.29 8.30 13.73
CA ILE A 53 -8.02 9.55 14.44
C ILE A 53 -9.31 10.22 14.92
N ALA A 54 -10.39 10.17 14.13
CA ALA A 54 -11.68 10.73 14.53
C ALA A 54 -12.27 10.01 15.76
N VAL A 55 -12.15 8.68 15.83
CA VAL A 55 -12.55 7.88 17.01
C VAL A 55 -11.77 8.34 18.25
N LEU A 56 -10.46 8.54 18.12
CA LEU A 56 -9.61 8.96 19.24
C LEU A 56 -9.94 10.37 19.75
N LYS A 57 -10.35 11.29 18.87
CA LYS A 57 -10.81 12.63 19.27
C LYS A 57 -12.09 12.61 20.11
N GLY A 58 -12.85 11.51 20.08
CA GLY A 58 -14.05 11.32 20.87
C GLY A 58 -13.81 11.14 22.38
N PHE A 59 -12.56 10.97 22.82
CA PHE A 59 -12.18 10.75 24.23
C PHE A 59 -11.22 11.85 24.73
N PRO A 60 -11.71 13.06 25.06
CA PRO A 60 -10.86 14.18 25.46
C PRO A 60 -10.41 14.14 26.94
N ASP A 61 -10.95 13.23 27.75
CA ASP A 61 -10.72 13.21 29.21
C ASP A 61 -9.51 12.35 29.59
N ALA A 62 -8.62 12.91 30.41
CA ALA A 62 -7.38 12.28 30.86
C ALA A 62 -7.60 11.07 31.79
N HIS A 63 -8.80 10.92 32.36
CA HIS A 63 -9.16 9.76 33.18
C HIS A 63 -9.53 8.53 32.35
N ILE A 64 -9.74 8.70 31.05
CA ILE A 64 -10.13 7.61 30.15
C ILE A 64 -8.87 7.03 29.49
N ASP A 65 -8.48 5.84 29.93
CA ASP A 65 -7.43 5.05 29.33
C ASP A 65 -7.96 4.36 28.05
N THR A 66 -7.48 4.87 26.92
CA THR A 66 -7.73 4.36 25.57
C THR A 66 -6.47 3.73 24.95
N SER A 67 -5.48 3.33 25.76
CA SER A 67 -4.20 2.80 25.28
C SER A 67 -4.35 1.61 24.33
N ASP A 68 -5.31 0.71 24.59
CA ASP A 68 -5.60 -0.45 23.75
C ASP A 68 -6.02 -0.06 22.33
N ILE A 69 -6.97 0.87 22.19
CA ILE A 69 -7.48 1.30 20.88
C ILE A 69 -6.47 2.18 20.14
N VAL A 70 -5.72 3.02 20.87
CA VAL A 70 -4.60 3.80 20.32
C VAL A 70 -3.53 2.86 19.77
N GLY A 71 -3.14 1.85 20.54
CA GLY A 71 -2.13 0.87 20.12
C GLY A 71 -2.56 0.09 18.88
N SER A 72 -3.84 -0.29 18.82
CA SER A 72 -4.40 -0.98 17.65
C SER A 72 -4.41 -0.12 16.39
N PHE A 73 -4.89 1.13 16.48
CA PHE A 73 -4.85 2.06 15.34
C PHE A 73 -3.42 2.46 14.95
N ALA A 74 -2.51 2.58 15.91
CA ALA A 74 -1.09 2.83 15.64
C ALA A 74 -0.46 1.67 14.86
N PHE A 75 -0.80 0.41 15.19
CA PHE A 75 -0.34 -0.74 14.43
C PHE A 75 -0.91 -0.77 13.00
N ASN A 76 -2.18 -0.38 12.82
CA ASN A 76 -2.75 -0.20 11.49
C ASN A 76 -2.01 0.87 10.67
N ILE A 77 -1.74 2.05 11.26
CA ILE A 77 -0.96 3.12 10.61
C ILE A 77 0.42 2.61 10.20
N PHE A 78 1.10 1.87 11.08
CA PHE A 78 2.40 1.29 10.77
C PHE A 78 2.35 0.34 9.57
N SER A 79 1.38 -0.60 9.55
CA SER A 79 1.18 -1.52 8.42
C SER A 79 0.95 -0.78 7.11
N CYS A 80 0.13 0.27 7.15
CA CYS A 80 -0.17 1.12 6.01
C CYS A 80 1.07 1.87 5.48
N LEU A 81 1.88 2.45 6.38
CA LEU A 81 3.12 3.14 6.01
C LEU A 81 4.13 2.18 5.38
N PHE A 82 4.23 0.95 5.89
CA PHE A 82 5.10 -0.07 5.33
C PHE A 82 4.76 -0.36 3.85
N ILE A 83 3.47 -0.51 3.54
CA ILE A 83 2.98 -0.68 2.16
C ILE A 83 3.27 0.55 1.32
N ALA A 84 2.96 1.74 1.83
CA ALA A 84 3.09 2.99 1.09
C ALA A 84 4.55 3.28 0.72
N LEU A 85 5.50 3.05 1.63
CA LEU A 85 6.92 3.27 1.37
C LEU A 85 7.46 2.28 0.32
N LEU A 86 7.19 0.98 0.49
CA LEU A 86 7.75 -0.04 -0.40
C LEU A 86 7.10 -0.02 -1.78
N PHE A 87 5.78 -0.02 -1.84
CA PHE A 87 5.06 -0.05 -3.12
C PHE A 87 4.94 1.32 -3.77
N GLY A 88 4.98 2.42 -3.00
CA GLY A 88 5.10 3.76 -3.55
C GLY A 88 6.42 3.90 -4.32
N ALA A 89 7.54 3.49 -3.73
CA ALA A 89 8.83 3.45 -4.42
C ALA A 89 8.79 2.59 -5.69
N ALA A 90 8.18 1.40 -5.63
CA ALA A 90 8.02 0.53 -6.80
C ALA A 90 7.25 1.21 -7.95
N VAL A 91 6.18 1.97 -7.64
CA VAL A 91 5.43 2.74 -8.63
C VAL A 91 6.27 3.85 -9.25
N PHE A 92 7.09 4.55 -8.46
CA PHE A 92 8.01 5.57 -9.00
C PHE A 92 9.05 4.95 -9.93
N PHE A 93 9.61 3.78 -9.60
CA PHE A 93 10.52 3.07 -10.48
C PHE A 93 9.82 2.64 -11.79
N ASP A 94 8.59 2.12 -11.72
CA ASP A 94 7.77 1.77 -12.89
C ASP A 94 7.44 3.00 -13.76
N LEU A 95 7.37 4.19 -13.16
CA LEU A 95 7.08 5.43 -13.87
C LEU A 95 8.29 5.98 -14.63
N PHE A 96 9.47 6.00 -13.98
CA PHE A 96 10.68 6.57 -14.58
C PHE A 96 11.33 5.61 -15.57
N TRP A 97 11.43 4.32 -15.22
CA TRP A 97 12.13 3.29 -16.01
C TRP A 97 11.23 2.05 -16.22
N PRO A 98 10.30 2.12 -17.18
CA PRO A 98 9.37 1.02 -17.45
C PRO A 98 10.06 -0.23 -18.03
N GLU A 99 11.15 -0.07 -18.76
CA GLU A 99 11.90 -1.17 -19.41
C GLU A 99 13.02 -1.73 -18.53
N ARG A 100 13.03 -1.40 -17.23
CA ARG A 100 14.07 -1.88 -16.33
C ARG A 100 13.99 -3.39 -16.21
N LYS A 101 15.14 -4.05 -16.33
CA LYS A 101 15.29 -5.48 -16.03
C LYS A 101 15.87 -5.62 -14.65
N GLU A 102 15.07 -6.15 -13.72
CA GLU A 102 15.48 -6.37 -12.34
C GLU A 102 16.13 -7.75 -12.18
N ALA A 103 17.22 -7.81 -11.42
CA ALA A 103 17.81 -9.09 -11.00
C ALA A 103 16.79 -9.91 -10.18
N ARG A 104 16.88 -11.24 -10.27
CA ARG A 104 15.98 -12.17 -9.54
C ARG A 104 15.93 -11.89 -8.03
N CYS A 105 17.04 -11.48 -7.42
CA CYS A 105 17.10 -11.12 -6.00
C CYS A 105 16.12 -9.97 -5.64
N ILE A 106 16.09 -8.91 -6.45
CA ILE A 106 15.21 -7.76 -6.25
C ILE A 106 13.74 -8.16 -6.42
N GLN A 107 13.45 -8.99 -7.42
CA GLN A 107 12.10 -9.53 -7.62
C GLN A 107 11.62 -10.36 -6.41
N TRP A 108 12.52 -11.13 -5.81
CA TRP A 108 12.23 -11.85 -4.57
C TRP A 108 12.00 -10.91 -3.39
N THR A 109 12.76 -9.83 -3.27
CA THR A 109 12.52 -8.79 -2.26
C THR A 109 11.11 -8.21 -2.39
N TRP A 110 10.67 -7.85 -3.60
CA TRP A 110 9.31 -7.34 -3.82
C TRP A 110 8.23 -8.35 -3.43
N LYS A 111 8.43 -9.63 -3.78
CA LYS A 111 7.49 -10.71 -3.41
C LYS A 111 7.43 -10.92 -1.89
N LEU A 112 8.58 -10.91 -1.22
CA LEU A 112 8.65 -11.06 0.23
C LEU A 112 8.05 -9.85 0.95
N SER A 113 8.31 -8.64 0.46
CA SER A 113 7.69 -7.41 0.95
C SER A 113 6.16 -7.42 0.78
N ALA A 114 5.65 -7.97 -0.33
CA ALA A 114 4.21 -8.13 -0.55
C ALA A 114 3.58 -9.11 0.44
N ALA A 115 4.24 -10.25 0.68
CA ALA A 115 3.80 -11.24 1.65
C ALA A 115 3.82 -10.66 3.07
N ALA A 116 4.92 -10.03 3.49
CA ALA A 116 5.06 -9.39 4.80
C ALA A 116 4.00 -8.30 5.01
N SER A 117 3.76 -7.46 3.99
CA SER A 117 2.71 -6.44 4.03
C SER A 117 1.32 -7.04 4.24
N SER A 118 1.03 -8.16 3.57
CA SER A 118 -0.26 -8.85 3.71
C SER A 118 -0.46 -9.40 5.13
N VAL A 119 0.60 -9.92 5.74
CA VAL A 119 0.59 -10.42 7.12
C VAL A 119 0.42 -9.27 8.12
N PHE A 120 1.15 -8.16 7.96
CA PHE A 120 0.99 -7.00 8.83
C PHE A 120 -0.41 -6.40 8.73
N GLN A 121 -0.97 -6.31 7.51
CA GLN A 121 -2.32 -5.78 7.33
C GLN A 121 -3.38 -6.71 7.92
N LEU A 122 -3.19 -8.03 7.82
CA LEU A 122 -4.06 -9.00 8.49
C LEU A 122 -3.98 -8.85 10.00
N GLY A 123 -2.77 -8.76 10.54
CA GLY A 123 -2.54 -8.56 11.97
C GLY A 123 -3.19 -7.27 12.46
N ALA A 124 -3.07 -6.18 11.71
CA ALA A 124 -3.71 -4.91 12.03
C ALA A 124 -5.23 -5.02 12.01
N ALA A 125 -5.81 -5.60 10.96
CA ALA A 125 -7.26 -5.80 10.86
C ALA A 125 -7.80 -6.65 12.02
N LEU A 126 -7.10 -7.73 12.38
CA LEU A 126 -7.46 -8.58 13.52
C LEU A 126 -7.32 -7.84 14.86
N ALA A 127 -6.19 -7.17 15.10
CA ALA A 127 -5.97 -6.41 16.33
C ALA A 127 -7.03 -5.30 16.51
N THR A 128 -7.40 -4.59 15.44
CA THR A 128 -8.44 -3.55 15.50
C THR A 128 -9.82 -4.16 15.69
N THR A 129 -10.11 -5.29 15.04
CA THR A 129 -11.38 -6.00 15.25
C THR A 129 -11.53 -6.49 16.68
N ILE A 130 -10.49 -7.14 17.23
CA ILE A 130 -10.51 -7.66 18.60
C ILE A 130 -10.73 -6.50 19.56
N VAL A 131 -9.88 -5.47 19.54
CA VAL A 131 -9.99 -4.35 20.48
C VAL A 131 -11.34 -3.63 20.39
N VAL A 132 -11.85 -3.37 19.17
CA VAL A 132 -13.14 -2.68 19.01
C VAL A 132 -14.31 -3.52 19.49
N VAL A 133 -14.26 -4.85 19.33
CA VAL A 133 -15.35 -5.75 19.71
C VAL A 133 -15.31 -6.12 21.19
N THR A 134 -14.12 -6.36 21.76
CA THR A 134 -13.98 -6.93 23.10
C THR A 134 -13.65 -5.91 24.18
N HIS A 135 -13.04 -4.77 23.84
CA HIS A 135 -12.59 -3.82 24.84
C HIS A 135 -13.54 -2.61 24.96
N SER A 136 -13.45 -1.98 26.12
CA SER A 136 -14.07 -0.70 26.44
C SER A 136 -13.01 0.23 27.03
N PRO A 137 -13.16 1.55 26.91
CA PRO A 137 -12.29 2.50 27.60
C PRO A 137 -12.28 2.20 29.10
N ARG A 138 -11.08 2.16 29.69
CA ARG A 138 -10.91 1.98 31.14
C ARG A 138 -10.88 3.35 31.78
N ILE A 139 -11.68 3.57 32.82
CA ILE A 139 -11.61 4.80 33.59
C ILE A 139 -10.61 4.54 34.71
N SER A 140 -9.53 5.31 34.75
CA SER A 140 -8.42 5.11 35.70
C SER A 140 -8.20 6.38 36.53
N GLY A 141 -7.71 6.22 37.76
CA GLY A 141 -7.40 7.35 38.65
C GLY A 141 -8.58 7.93 39.46
N VAL A 142 -9.72 7.23 39.53
CA VAL A 142 -10.91 7.62 40.30
C VAL A 142 -11.47 6.47 41.15
N SER A 143 -12.25 6.78 42.18
CA SER A 143 -12.91 5.74 43.01
C SER A 143 -14.03 5.04 42.23
N VAL A 144 -14.46 3.85 42.69
CA VAL A 144 -15.53 3.07 42.04
C VAL A 144 -16.85 3.85 42.00
N GLU A 145 -17.16 4.65 43.03
CA GLU A 145 -18.38 5.48 43.02
C GLU A 145 -18.29 6.61 41.99
N GLN A 146 -17.11 7.22 41.84
CA GLN A 146 -16.87 8.26 40.85
C GLN A 146 -16.88 7.70 39.43
N GLU A 147 -16.33 6.52 39.21
CA GLU A 147 -16.41 5.84 37.92
C GLU A 147 -17.87 5.60 37.51
N ASN A 148 -18.70 5.08 38.41
CA ASN A 148 -20.12 4.86 38.14
C ASN A 148 -20.86 6.17 37.85
N ALA A 149 -20.57 7.23 38.61
CA ALA A 149 -21.14 8.55 38.37
C ALA A 149 -20.71 9.14 37.01
N ILE A 150 -19.47 8.92 36.57
CA ILE A 150 -18.99 9.32 35.24
C ILE A 150 -19.73 8.54 34.17
N ARG A 151 -19.85 7.20 34.32
CA ARG A 151 -20.57 6.35 33.36
C ARG A 151 -22.04 6.71 33.22
N GLU A 152 -22.71 7.05 34.32
CA GLU A 152 -24.13 7.45 34.32
C GLU A 152 -24.36 8.83 33.72
N ASN A 153 -23.44 9.78 33.94
CA ASN A 153 -23.56 11.16 33.43
C ASN A 153 -22.88 11.38 32.08
N TRP A 154 -22.26 10.36 31.49
CA TRP A 154 -21.53 10.47 30.25
C TRP A 154 -22.48 10.72 29.07
N LYS A 155 -22.35 11.89 28.44
CA LYS A 155 -23.10 12.28 27.23
C LYS A 155 -22.26 12.27 25.95
N GLY A 156 -21.01 11.80 26.05
CA GLY A 156 -20.07 11.77 24.93
C GLY A 156 -20.14 10.48 24.11
N THR A 157 -19.04 10.18 23.43
CA THR A 157 -18.81 8.95 22.65
C THR A 157 -19.11 7.69 23.47
N PRO A 158 -19.82 6.67 22.96
CA PRO A 158 -20.13 5.46 23.71
C PRO A 158 -18.91 4.86 24.40
N LEU A 159 -19.06 4.51 25.69
CA LEU A 159 -18.01 3.89 26.51
C LEU A 159 -17.82 2.39 26.18
N VAL A 160 -18.27 1.96 25.02
CA VAL A 160 -18.06 0.62 24.44
C VAL A 160 -17.69 0.86 22.98
N TYR A 161 -16.50 0.44 22.57
CA TYR A 161 -15.99 0.75 21.23
C TYR A 161 -16.88 0.20 20.11
N GLN A 162 -17.52 -0.95 20.31
CA GLN A 162 -18.43 -1.55 19.35
C GLN A 162 -19.67 -0.69 19.06
N GLN A 163 -20.10 0.15 20.00
CA GLN A 163 -21.26 1.02 19.82
C GLN A 163 -20.90 2.31 19.07
N GLU A 164 -19.61 2.58 18.87
CA GLU A 164 -19.14 3.75 18.13
C GLU A 164 -19.12 3.46 16.63
N ASN A 165 -20.01 4.13 15.89
CA ASN A 165 -20.17 3.93 14.45
C ASN A 165 -18.88 4.16 13.67
N LEU A 166 -18.05 5.13 14.09
CA LEU A 166 -16.77 5.43 13.46
C LEU A 166 -15.75 4.31 13.70
N ALA A 167 -15.77 3.66 14.86
CA ALA A 167 -14.88 2.54 15.16
C ALA A 167 -15.25 1.31 14.32
N LEU A 168 -16.56 1.02 14.19
CA LEU A 168 -17.04 -0.04 13.28
C LEU A 168 -16.71 0.25 11.82
N ALA A 169 -16.89 1.49 11.37
CA ALA A 169 -16.51 1.90 10.02
C ALA A 169 -15.01 1.70 9.79
N ALA A 170 -14.15 2.12 10.73
CA ALA A 170 -12.71 1.94 10.64
C ALA A 170 -12.33 0.45 10.54
N VAL A 171 -12.96 -0.43 11.33
CA VAL A 171 -12.76 -1.89 11.23
C VAL A 171 -13.17 -2.41 9.84
N ALA A 172 -14.34 -2.01 9.33
CA ALA A 172 -14.80 -2.44 8.02
C ALA A 172 -13.80 -2.02 6.91
N PHE A 173 -13.30 -0.79 6.95
CA PHE A 173 -12.29 -0.34 5.99
C PHE A 173 -10.95 -1.09 6.16
N CYS A 174 -10.51 -1.42 7.38
CA CYS A 174 -9.32 -2.26 7.60
C CYS A 174 -9.42 -3.62 6.88
N TRP A 175 -10.59 -4.24 6.90
CA TRP A 175 -10.83 -5.50 6.21
C TRP A 175 -10.85 -5.33 4.68
N VAL A 176 -11.48 -4.27 4.19
CA VAL A 176 -11.46 -3.93 2.76
C VAL A 176 -10.03 -3.70 2.27
N GLU A 177 -9.20 -2.99 3.05
CA GLU A 177 -7.78 -2.81 2.76
C GLU A 177 -7.02 -4.11 2.70
N TRP A 178 -7.25 -5.01 3.65
CA TRP A 178 -6.63 -6.32 3.65
C TRP A 178 -7.01 -7.11 2.40
N LEU A 179 -8.28 -7.09 1.97
CA LEU A 179 -8.71 -7.74 0.73
C LEU A 179 -7.98 -7.20 -0.50
N PHE A 180 -7.86 -5.87 -0.63
CA PHE A 180 -7.08 -5.26 -1.72
C PHE A 180 -5.59 -5.59 -1.62
N THR A 181 -5.05 -5.65 -0.41
CA THR A 181 -3.65 -5.97 -0.14
C THR A 181 -3.35 -7.44 -0.36
N PHE A 182 -4.30 -8.35 -0.17
CA PHE A 182 -4.15 -9.79 -0.43
C PHE A 182 -4.38 -10.14 -1.90
N TRP A 183 -5.34 -9.47 -2.55
CA TRP A 183 -5.57 -9.59 -3.99
C TRP A 183 -4.35 -9.13 -4.80
N ARG A 184 -3.62 -8.12 -4.32
CA ARG A 184 -2.44 -7.56 -4.98
C ARG A 184 -1.28 -8.53 -5.17
N PRO A 185 -0.73 -9.25 -4.16
CA PRO A 185 0.30 -10.26 -4.35
C PRO A 185 -0.17 -11.37 -5.28
N SER A 186 -1.42 -11.80 -5.19
CA SER A 186 -1.97 -12.85 -6.06
C SER A 186 -2.04 -12.40 -7.53
N CYS A 187 -2.46 -11.16 -7.78
CA CYS A 187 -2.49 -10.58 -9.13
C CYS A 187 -1.15 -10.01 -9.60
N ALA A 188 -0.28 -9.54 -8.72
CA ALA A 188 1.06 -9.05 -9.04
C ALA A 188 2.03 -10.21 -9.24
N ALA A 189 1.86 -11.33 -8.52
CA ALA A 189 2.51 -12.58 -8.86
C ALA A 189 2.00 -13.11 -10.20
N ALA A 190 0.70 -12.99 -10.51
CA ALA A 190 0.18 -13.30 -11.85
C ALA A 190 0.74 -12.34 -12.93
N ILE A 191 0.81 -11.03 -12.66
CA ILE A 191 1.31 -10.01 -13.61
C ILE A 191 2.83 -10.05 -13.78
N LEU A 192 3.59 -10.34 -12.72
CA LEU A 192 5.03 -10.58 -12.79
C LEU A 192 5.34 -11.97 -13.38
N SER A 193 4.46 -12.95 -13.18
CA SER A 193 4.51 -14.26 -13.85
C SER A 193 4.13 -14.19 -15.33
N VAL A 194 3.35 -13.19 -15.77
CA VAL A 194 3.09 -12.95 -17.20
C VAL A 194 4.38 -12.53 -17.92
N HIS A 195 5.38 -12.04 -17.20
CA HIS A 195 6.72 -11.84 -17.77
C HIS A 195 7.51 -13.15 -17.98
N ASP A 196 7.12 -14.24 -17.31
CA ASP A 196 7.63 -15.61 -17.52
C ASP A 196 6.74 -16.44 -18.47
N MET A 197 5.52 -15.98 -18.82
CA MET A 197 4.56 -16.68 -19.69
C MET A 197 4.34 -16.04 -21.07
N LEU A 198 5.25 -15.17 -21.52
CA LEU A 198 5.38 -14.87 -22.96
C LEU A 198 6.55 -15.68 -23.52
N PRO A 199 6.33 -16.92 -23.99
CA PRO A 199 7.23 -17.48 -24.97
C PRO A 199 7.09 -16.61 -26.22
N ILE A 200 8.18 -15.96 -26.62
CA ILE A 200 8.52 -15.68 -28.02
C ILE A 200 7.31 -15.31 -28.89
N ALA A 201 6.89 -14.05 -28.85
CA ALA A 201 6.12 -13.46 -29.95
C ALA A 201 7.07 -12.59 -30.78
N VAL A 202 7.78 -13.27 -31.69
CA VAL A 202 8.16 -12.81 -33.03
C VAL A 202 8.73 -11.38 -33.12
N TYR A 203 10.04 -11.26 -32.92
CA TYR A 203 10.84 -10.55 -33.93
C TYR A 203 11.69 -11.64 -34.58
N GLY A 204 11.30 -12.02 -35.79
CA GLY A 204 11.97 -13.06 -36.55
C GLY A 204 13.43 -12.68 -36.76
N ASP A 205 14.29 -13.59 -36.32
CA ASP A 205 15.56 -13.83 -36.97
C ASP A 205 15.22 -14.49 -38.31
N ASN A 206 15.54 -13.81 -39.40
CA ASN A 206 15.75 -14.34 -40.74
C ASN A 206 16.36 -13.19 -41.54
N ASP A 207 17.69 -13.28 -41.67
CA ASP A 207 18.47 -13.01 -42.87
C ASP A 207 18.13 -11.75 -43.67
N ASP A 208 19.03 -10.77 -43.61
CA ASP A 208 19.72 -10.33 -44.83
C ASP A 208 21.00 -9.59 -44.43
N ASP A 209 22.12 -10.28 -44.70
CA ASP A 209 23.39 -9.65 -45.04
C ASP A 209 23.14 -8.59 -46.12
N ASP A 210 23.31 -7.30 -45.80
CA ASP A 210 23.62 -6.30 -46.82
C ASP A 210 24.36 -5.09 -46.24
N ILE A 211 25.69 -5.18 -46.36
CA ILE A 211 26.51 -4.22 -47.10
C ILE A 211 26.06 -2.75 -46.98
N TYR A 212 26.71 -1.96 -46.13
CA TYR A 212 27.14 -0.60 -46.51
C TYR A 212 28.48 -0.24 -45.86
N LEU A 213 29.54 -0.63 -46.57
CA LEU A 213 30.80 0.08 -46.64
C LEU A 213 30.53 1.58 -46.85
N HIS A 214 30.99 2.44 -45.93
CA HIS A 214 31.17 3.85 -46.24
C HIS A 214 32.53 4.01 -46.95
N PRO A 215 32.56 4.44 -48.23
CA PRO A 215 33.82 4.74 -48.90
C PRO A 215 34.35 6.08 -48.41
N ALA A 216 35.66 6.11 -48.18
CA ALA A 216 36.44 7.33 -48.21
C ALA A 216 36.35 7.97 -49.61
N SER A 217 36.04 9.26 -49.69
CA SER A 217 36.63 10.12 -50.72
C SER A 217 36.60 11.59 -50.31
N SER A 218 37.80 12.17 -50.39
CA SER A 218 38.19 13.58 -50.40
C SER A 218 37.30 14.53 -51.21
N ARG A 219 37.12 15.75 -50.68
CA ARG A 219 37.56 17.00 -51.32
C ARG A 219 38.00 17.98 -50.25
#